data_AF-A0A1F8BAI7-F1
#
_entry.id   AF-A0A1F8BAI7-F1
#
_cell.length_a   1.000
_cell.length_b   1.000
_cell.length_c   1.000
_cell.angle_alpha   90.00
_cell.angle_beta   90.00
_cell.angle_gamma   90.00
#
_symmetry.space_group_name_H-M   'P 1'
#
loop_
_entity.id
_entity.type
_entity.pdbx_description
1 polymer ?
#
loop_
_entity_poly.entity_id
_entity_poly.type
_entity_poly.pdbx_seq_one_letter_code
_entity_poly.pdbx_strand_id
1 'polypeptide(L)'
;MEKPSRPFRSQITQSFEAKALKKRSFGVRFADDLTSLFGSILFLIINATAFVCWILINTGKVPSIPVFDPFPFSMLTTLVSLEAIILTVIVLMSQNRQSLISSMREEIDIQVNLIAEREITKILKLLTEYMKVKGIKIEDSELEDMLKEIDASYIERSLEKQLTTKSPKLVESVTKPIMKVGEEVEKVTKEVEKAILPK
;
A
#
# COMPACT_ATOMS: atom_id res chain seq x y z
N MET A 1 -37.74 -1.93 -32.24
CA MET A 1 -37.16 -2.41 -30.98
C MET A 1 -35.67 -2.09 -31.01
N GLU A 2 -35.32 -0.91 -30.48
CA GLU A 2 -33.97 -0.35 -30.53
C GLU A 2 -33.19 -0.85 -29.30
N LYS A 3 -32.06 -1.52 -29.56
CA LYS A 3 -31.21 -2.15 -28.54
C LYS A 3 -30.41 -1.03 -27.83
N PRO A 4 -30.30 -1.02 -26.49
CA PRO A 4 -29.70 0.12 -25.80
C PRO A 4 -28.19 0.17 -26.05
N SER A 5 -27.72 1.32 -26.51
CA SER A 5 -26.33 1.71 -26.67
C SER A 5 -25.69 1.92 -25.29
N ARG A 6 -24.72 1.07 -24.92
CA ARG A 6 -23.82 1.35 -23.79
C ARG A 6 -22.38 1.03 -24.16
N PRO A 7 -21.56 2.03 -24.54
CA PRO A 7 -20.11 1.89 -24.46
C PRO A 7 -19.47 3.17 -23.89
N PHE A 8 -19.51 3.36 -22.58
CA PHE A 8 -18.71 4.42 -21.93
C PHE A 8 -17.93 3.92 -20.71
N ARG A 9 -18.44 2.91 -20.00
CA ARG A 9 -17.78 2.40 -18.78
C ARG A 9 -16.55 1.52 -19.03
N SER A 10 -16.49 0.77 -20.14
CA SER A 10 -15.36 -0.16 -20.41
C SER A 10 -14.11 0.50 -21.00
N GLN A 11 -14.24 1.69 -21.58
CA GLN A 11 -13.10 2.39 -22.18
C GLN A 11 -12.21 3.05 -21.13
N ILE A 12 -12.78 3.48 -20.00
CA ILE A 12 -12.02 4.16 -18.95
C ILE A 12 -11.06 3.18 -18.26
N THR A 13 -11.54 1.98 -17.89
CA THR A 13 -10.70 0.96 -17.21
C THR A 13 -9.54 0.49 -18.07
N GLN A 14 -9.79 0.23 -19.36
CA GLN A 14 -8.73 -0.17 -20.29
C GLN A 14 -7.74 0.96 -20.57
N SER A 15 -8.15 2.23 -20.53
CA SER A 15 -7.24 3.36 -20.80
C SER A 15 -6.22 3.60 -19.68
N PHE A 16 -6.59 3.33 -18.42
CA PHE A 16 -5.65 3.37 -17.29
C PHE A 16 -4.64 2.23 -17.35
N GLU A 17 -5.14 1.02 -17.61
CA GLU A 17 -4.30 -0.15 -17.79
C GLU A 17 -3.35 0.06 -18.99
N ALA A 18 -3.88 0.47 -20.15
CA ALA A 18 -3.10 0.77 -21.34
C ALA A 18 -2.08 1.90 -21.15
N LYS A 19 -2.38 2.96 -20.38
CA LYS A 19 -1.40 4.02 -20.08
C LYS A 19 -0.30 3.55 -19.11
N ALA A 20 -0.62 2.71 -18.14
CA ALA A 20 0.37 2.06 -17.28
C ALA A 20 1.25 1.06 -18.07
N LEU A 21 0.67 0.39 -19.07
CA LEU A 21 1.35 -0.53 -19.98
C LEU A 21 2.27 0.19 -20.98
N LYS A 22 1.95 1.42 -21.40
CA LYS A 22 2.68 2.13 -22.48
C LYS A 22 4.07 2.64 -22.09
N LYS A 23 4.38 2.72 -20.79
CA LYS A 23 5.71 3.07 -20.26
C LYS A 23 6.62 1.84 -20.06
N ARG A 24 6.18 0.63 -20.46
CA ARG A 24 6.84 -0.63 -20.14
C ARG A 24 8.19 -0.80 -20.85
N SER A 25 9.25 -0.66 -20.07
CA SER A 25 10.53 -1.34 -20.30
C SER A 25 10.34 -2.86 -20.23
N PHE A 26 11.18 -3.61 -20.96
CA PHE A 26 11.22 -5.08 -20.96
C PHE A 26 11.24 -5.69 -19.55
N GLY A 27 11.87 -5.03 -18.58
CA GLY A 27 11.94 -5.49 -17.19
C GLY A 27 10.59 -5.56 -16.46
N VAL A 28 9.61 -4.71 -16.81
CA VAL A 28 8.29 -4.72 -16.15
C VAL A 28 7.44 -5.89 -16.64
N ARG A 29 7.54 -6.24 -17.92
CA ARG A 29 6.82 -7.39 -18.48
C ARG A 29 7.37 -8.70 -17.91
N PHE A 30 8.69 -8.80 -17.79
CA PHE A 30 9.34 -9.91 -17.10
C PHE A 30 8.95 -9.98 -15.62
N ALA A 31 8.90 -8.84 -14.92
CA ALA A 31 8.46 -8.78 -13.52
C ALA A 31 6.98 -9.16 -13.33
N ASP A 32 6.09 -8.78 -14.24
CA ASP A 32 4.67 -9.14 -14.20
C ASP A 32 4.46 -10.64 -14.48
N ASP A 33 5.19 -11.20 -15.45
CA ASP A 33 5.16 -12.64 -15.73
C ASP A 33 5.67 -13.42 -14.51
N LEU A 34 6.80 -13.03 -13.93
CA LEU A 34 7.34 -13.62 -12.71
C LEU A 34 6.38 -13.46 -11.53
N THR A 35 5.79 -12.29 -11.32
CA THR A 35 4.82 -12.06 -10.23
C THR A 35 3.61 -12.96 -10.36
N SER A 36 3.11 -13.19 -11.59
CA SER A 36 1.99 -14.10 -11.83
C SER A 36 2.35 -15.57 -11.55
N LEU A 37 3.58 -15.97 -11.85
CA LEU A 37 4.10 -17.31 -11.61
C LEU A 37 4.33 -17.56 -10.11
N PHE A 38 4.98 -16.62 -9.41
CA PHE A 38 5.29 -16.72 -7.98
C PHE A 38 4.10 -16.47 -7.07
N GLY A 39 3.09 -15.73 -7.52
CA GLY A 39 1.83 -15.51 -6.79
C GLY A 39 0.83 -16.67 -6.91
N SER A 40 1.14 -17.70 -7.71
CA SER A 40 0.25 -18.84 -7.94
C SER A 40 0.41 -19.92 -6.88
N ILE A 41 -0.71 -20.47 -6.42
CA ILE A 41 -0.73 -21.64 -5.52
C ILE A 41 -0.01 -22.85 -6.12
N LEU A 42 0.07 -22.93 -7.45
CA LEU A 42 0.75 -24.00 -8.17
C LEU A 42 2.28 -23.97 -7.94
N PHE A 43 2.89 -22.79 -7.88
CA PHE A 43 4.33 -22.65 -7.64
C PHE A 43 4.72 -23.15 -6.25
N LEU A 44 3.89 -22.88 -5.24
CA LEU A 44 4.07 -23.40 -3.89
C LEU A 44 4.04 -24.94 -3.88
N ILE A 45 3.08 -25.55 -4.57
CA ILE A 45 2.93 -27.01 -4.62
C ILE A 45 4.12 -27.67 -5.33
N ILE A 46 4.60 -27.09 -6.43
CA ILE A 46 5.77 -27.58 -7.17
C ILE A 46 7.02 -27.57 -6.28
N ASN A 47 7.30 -26.46 -5.59
CA ASN A 47 8.44 -26.35 -4.68
C ASN A 47 8.33 -27.30 -3.49
N ALA A 48 7.17 -27.39 -2.86
CA ALA A 48 6.94 -28.33 -1.76
C ALA A 48 7.17 -29.78 -2.21
N THR A 49 6.69 -30.16 -3.39
CA THR A 49 6.90 -31.49 -3.96
C THR A 49 8.38 -31.73 -4.28
N ALA A 50 9.07 -30.73 -4.86
CA ALA A 50 10.49 -30.80 -5.15
C ALA A 50 11.32 -31.03 -3.88
N PHE A 51 11.02 -30.32 -2.78
CA PHE A 51 11.70 -30.52 -1.49
C PHE A 51 11.43 -31.91 -0.91
N VAL A 52 10.19 -32.39 -0.95
CA VAL A 52 9.84 -33.74 -0.49
C VAL A 52 10.59 -34.79 -1.33
N CYS A 53 10.59 -34.66 -2.65
CA CYS A 53 11.33 -35.54 -3.55
C CYS A 53 12.84 -35.52 -3.24
N TRP A 54 13.43 -34.34 -3.02
CA TRP A 54 14.86 -34.19 -2.69
C TRP A 54 15.22 -34.89 -1.39
N ILE A 55 14.42 -34.71 -0.34
CA ILE A 55 14.62 -35.38 0.95
C ILE A 55 14.49 -36.89 0.78
N LEU A 56 13.48 -37.38 0.06
CA LEU A 56 13.27 -38.82 -0.15
C LEU A 56 14.45 -39.48 -0.89
N ILE A 57 15.00 -38.82 -1.91
CA ILE A 57 16.18 -39.29 -2.67
C ILE A 57 17.42 -39.32 -1.77
N ASN A 58 17.64 -38.26 -0.97
CA ASN A 58 18.83 -38.15 -0.12
C ASN A 58 18.72 -38.90 1.23
N THR A 59 17.54 -39.44 1.59
CA THR A 59 17.36 -40.31 2.78
C THR A 59 17.90 -41.73 2.55
N GLY A 60 18.48 -42.02 1.37
CA GLY A 60 19.17 -43.30 1.12
C GLY A 60 18.24 -44.51 0.97
N LYS A 61 16.93 -44.30 0.76
CA LYS A 61 15.95 -45.37 0.52
C LYS A 61 15.99 -45.93 -0.92
N VAL A 62 16.80 -45.35 -1.79
CA VAL A 62 16.95 -45.78 -3.20
C VAL A 62 18.32 -46.47 -3.36
N PRO A 63 18.38 -47.80 -3.56
CA PRO A 63 19.63 -48.56 -3.59
C PRO A 63 20.63 -48.21 -4.70
N SER A 64 20.24 -47.38 -5.67
CA SER A 64 21.01 -47.10 -6.89
C SER A 64 21.54 -45.67 -7.00
N ILE A 65 21.30 -44.81 -5.99
CA ILE A 65 21.73 -43.41 -6.02
C ILE A 65 22.65 -43.14 -4.83
N PRO A 66 23.91 -42.73 -5.03
CA PRO A 66 24.79 -42.32 -3.94
C PRO A 66 24.19 -41.12 -3.21
N VAL A 67 24.27 -41.10 -1.88
CA VAL A 67 23.80 -39.97 -1.05
C VAL A 67 24.59 -38.73 -1.43
N PHE A 68 23.95 -37.82 -2.17
CA PHE A 68 24.59 -36.63 -2.74
C PHE A 68 24.61 -35.47 -1.74
N ASP A 69 23.58 -35.34 -0.90
CA ASP A 69 23.45 -34.30 0.12
C ASP A 69 23.12 -34.94 1.49
N PRO A 70 24.13 -35.39 2.26
CA PRO A 70 23.93 -35.92 3.61
C PRO A 70 23.32 -34.88 4.54
N PHE A 71 22.58 -35.33 5.56
CA PHE A 71 22.10 -34.45 6.63
C PHE A 71 23.29 -33.68 7.22
N PRO A 72 23.32 -32.32 7.16
CA PRO A 72 22.19 -31.37 7.26
C PRO A 72 21.66 -30.74 5.94
N PHE A 73 21.84 -31.37 4.77
CA PHE A 73 21.36 -30.86 3.47
C PHE A 73 21.92 -29.47 3.10
N SER A 74 23.24 -29.34 3.04
CA SER A 74 23.93 -28.05 2.82
C SER A 74 23.65 -27.47 1.43
N MET A 75 23.58 -28.32 0.40
CA MET A 75 23.29 -27.87 -0.97
C MET A 75 21.86 -27.38 -1.12
N LEU A 76 20.89 -28.14 -0.59
CA LEU A 76 19.49 -27.72 -0.59
C LEU A 76 19.30 -26.39 0.14
N THR A 77 19.86 -26.26 1.34
CA THR A 77 19.70 -25.07 2.17
C THR A 77 20.26 -23.82 1.47
N THR A 78 21.41 -23.95 0.80
CA THR A 78 22.03 -22.85 0.07
C THR A 78 21.15 -22.41 -1.11
N LEU A 79 20.66 -23.36 -1.92
CA LEU A 79 19.80 -23.08 -3.06
C LEU A 79 18.47 -22.42 -2.64
N VAL A 80 17.82 -22.95 -1.61
CA VAL A 80 16.57 -22.41 -1.07
C VAL A 80 16.76 -21.01 -0.50
N SER A 81 17.90 -20.74 0.16
CA SER A 81 18.18 -19.41 0.70
C SER A 81 18.30 -18.35 -0.41
N LEU A 82 18.94 -18.70 -1.52
CA LEU A 82 19.07 -17.82 -2.68
C LEU A 82 17.71 -17.61 -3.35
N GLU A 83 16.94 -18.67 -3.53
CA GLU A 83 15.59 -18.61 -4.09
C GLU A 83 14.69 -17.69 -3.23
N ALA A 84 14.73 -17.82 -1.91
CA ALA A 84 13.95 -16.99 -0.99
C ALA A 84 14.27 -15.49 -1.09
N ILE A 85 15.55 -15.12 -1.26
CA ILE A 85 15.96 -13.73 -1.44
C ILE A 85 15.37 -13.17 -2.75
N ILE A 86 15.48 -13.92 -3.85
CA ILE A 86 14.95 -13.52 -5.16
C ILE A 86 13.42 -13.34 -5.07
N LEU A 87 12.71 -14.30 -4.46
CA LEU A 87 11.27 -14.22 -4.23
C LEU A 87 10.89 -12.97 -3.44
N THR A 88 11.61 -12.68 -2.36
CA THR A 88 11.34 -11.52 -1.50
C THR A 88 11.49 -10.21 -2.29
N VAL A 89 12.54 -10.06 -3.09
CA VAL A 89 12.75 -8.86 -3.92
C VAL A 89 11.63 -8.69 -4.94
N ILE A 90 11.20 -9.77 -5.59
CA ILE A 90 10.08 -9.73 -6.56
C ILE A 90 8.78 -9.33 -5.87
N VAL A 91 8.50 -9.92 -4.70
CA VAL A 91 7.31 -9.57 -3.90
C VAL A 91 7.35 -8.10 -3.49
N LEU A 92 8.48 -7.60 -2.99
CA LEU A 92 8.65 -6.19 -2.63
C LEU A 92 8.47 -5.26 -3.84
N MET A 93 9.00 -5.63 -5.00
CA MET A 93 8.82 -4.87 -6.24
C MET A 93 7.35 -4.82 -6.65
N SER A 94 6.63 -5.94 -6.56
CA SER A 94 5.19 -6.00 -6.82
C SER A 94 4.38 -5.17 -5.83
N GLN A 95 4.71 -5.26 -4.53
CA GLN A 95 4.06 -4.48 -3.47
C GLN A 95 4.29 -2.98 -3.67
N ASN A 96 5.52 -2.54 -3.96
CA ASN A 96 5.84 -1.15 -4.22
C ASN A 96 5.06 -0.62 -5.44
N ARG A 97 4.96 -1.42 -6.50
CA ARG A 97 4.15 -1.06 -7.68
C ARG A 97 2.67 -0.96 -7.34
N GLN A 98 2.11 -1.93 -6.61
CA GLN A 98 0.71 -1.90 -6.20
C GLN A 98 0.40 -0.68 -5.32
N SER A 99 1.31 -0.34 -4.41
CA SER A 99 1.22 0.85 -3.54
C SER A 99 1.13 2.14 -4.37
N LEU A 100 2.00 2.31 -5.36
CA LEU A 100 1.96 3.47 -6.27
C LEU A 100 0.64 3.57 -7.05
N ILE A 101 0.12 2.44 -7.53
CA ILE A 101 -1.15 2.39 -8.24
C ILE A 101 -2.31 2.72 -7.31
N SER A 102 -2.32 2.20 -6.07
CA SER A 102 -3.35 2.52 -5.09
C SER A 102 -3.35 3.99 -4.72
N SER A 103 -2.19 4.61 -4.51
CA SER A 103 -2.11 6.05 -4.20
C SER A 103 -2.63 6.92 -5.35
N MET A 104 -2.32 6.56 -6.60
CA MET A 104 -2.86 7.28 -7.77
C MET A 104 -4.38 7.14 -7.89
N ARG A 105 -4.91 5.93 -7.62
CA ARG A 105 -6.38 5.71 -7.62
C ARG A 105 -7.05 6.53 -6.53
N GLU A 106 -6.48 6.57 -5.33
CA GLU A 106 -6.99 7.36 -4.21
C GLU A 106 -7.04 8.86 -4.54
N GLU A 107 -5.98 9.41 -5.14
CA GLU A 107 -5.95 10.80 -5.57
C GLU A 107 -7.04 11.11 -6.61
N ILE A 108 -7.23 10.23 -7.59
CA ILE A 108 -8.28 10.38 -8.61
C ILE A 108 -9.67 10.29 -7.98
N ASP A 109 -9.90 9.33 -7.08
CA ASP A 109 -11.18 9.13 -6.42
C ASP A 109 -11.56 10.35 -5.58
N ILE A 110 -10.60 10.97 -4.88
CA ILE A 110 -10.81 12.23 -4.16
C ILE A 110 -11.22 13.34 -5.14
N GLN A 111 -10.53 13.49 -6.28
CA GLN A 111 -10.85 14.52 -7.27
C GLN A 111 -12.24 14.32 -7.87
N VAL A 112 -12.60 13.08 -8.23
CA VAL A 112 -13.93 12.75 -8.76
C VAL A 112 -15.01 13.04 -7.72
N ASN A 113 -14.78 12.68 -6.45
CA ASN A 113 -15.72 12.96 -5.38
C ASN A 113 -15.90 14.47 -5.15
N LEU A 114 -14.82 15.25 -5.19
CA LEU A 114 -14.88 16.71 -5.10
C LEU A 114 -15.67 17.35 -6.25
N ILE A 115 -15.51 16.83 -7.47
CA ILE A 115 -16.29 17.29 -8.63
C ILE A 115 -17.77 16.93 -8.44
N ALA A 116 -18.06 15.69 -8.03
CA ALA A 116 -19.44 15.24 -7.79
C ALA A 116 -20.13 16.09 -6.72
N GLU A 117 -19.46 16.38 -5.60
CA GLU A 117 -19.96 17.27 -4.55
C GLU A 117 -20.30 18.67 -5.12
N ARG A 118 -19.39 19.27 -5.90
CA ARG A 118 -19.65 20.58 -6.54
C ARG A 118 -20.84 20.54 -7.49
N GLU A 119 -20.96 19.48 -8.29
CA GLU A 119 -22.10 19.30 -9.19
C GLU A 119 -23.41 19.13 -8.42
N ILE A 120 -23.42 18.34 -7.34
CA ILE A 120 -24.58 18.15 -6.46
C ILE A 120 -24.96 19.47 -5.80
N THR A 121 -24.02 20.21 -5.19
CA THR A 121 -24.28 21.53 -4.60
C THR A 121 -24.85 22.49 -5.63
N LYS A 122 -24.33 22.47 -6.88
CA LYS A 122 -24.86 23.30 -7.96
C LYS A 122 -26.29 22.92 -8.34
N ILE A 123 -26.60 21.63 -8.41
CA ILE A 123 -27.97 21.14 -8.64
C ILE A 123 -28.90 21.57 -7.51
N LEU A 124 -28.49 21.41 -6.24
CA LEU A 124 -29.26 21.85 -5.08
C LEU A 124 -29.53 23.35 -5.10
N LYS A 125 -28.53 24.17 -5.47
CA LYS A 125 -28.72 25.63 -5.65
C LYS A 125 -29.77 25.92 -6.71
N LEU A 126 -29.69 25.29 -7.88
CA LEU A 126 -30.67 25.48 -8.96
C LEU A 126 -32.08 25.03 -8.56
N LEU A 127 -32.21 23.91 -7.84
CA LEU A 127 -33.50 23.42 -7.33
C LEU A 127 -34.09 24.37 -6.28
N THR A 128 -33.27 24.87 -5.38
CA THR A 128 -33.69 25.84 -4.35
C THR A 128 -34.21 27.13 -5.01
N GLU A 129 -33.48 27.66 -5.99
CA GLU A 129 -33.92 28.82 -6.76
C GLU A 129 -35.23 28.55 -7.52
N TYR A 130 -35.38 27.37 -8.12
CA TYR A 130 -36.63 26.96 -8.77
C TYR A 130 -37.82 26.90 -7.79
N MET A 131 -37.62 26.36 -6.59
CA MET A 131 -38.67 26.27 -5.58
C MET A 131 -39.04 27.63 -4.98
N LYS A 132 -38.08 28.54 -4.83
CA LYS A 132 -38.36 29.94 -4.46
C LYS A 132 -39.28 30.60 -5.49
N VAL A 133 -39.03 30.41 -6.79
CA VAL A 133 -39.89 30.94 -7.87
C VAL A 133 -41.31 30.35 -7.80
N LYS A 134 -41.46 29.09 -7.39
CA LYS A 134 -42.76 28.42 -7.20
C LYS A 134 -43.48 28.81 -5.89
N GLY A 135 -42.86 29.61 -5.03
CA GLY A 135 -43.43 30.04 -3.74
C GLY A 135 -43.45 28.93 -2.68
N ILE A 136 -42.70 27.85 -2.86
CA ILE A 136 -42.59 26.75 -1.91
C ILE A 136 -41.41 27.07 -0.98
N LYS A 137 -41.70 27.39 0.28
CA LYS A 137 -40.67 27.52 1.32
C LYS A 137 -40.37 26.14 1.90
N ILE A 138 -39.12 25.71 1.76
CA ILE A 138 -38.57 24.58 2.50
C ILE A 138 -37.56 25.17 3.49
N GLU A 139 -37.87 25.07 4.77
CA GLU A 139 -36.95 25.39 5.87
C GLU A 139 -36.33 24.07 6.31
N ASP A 140 -35.19 23.74 5.72
CA ASP A 140 -34.40 22.55 6.03
C ASP A 140 -32.97 22.97 6.37
N SER A 141 -32.60 22.80 7.64
CA SER A 141 -31.26 23.12 8.14
C SER A 141 -30.18 22.26 7.49
N GLU A 142 -30.49 21.04 7.09
CA GLU A 142 -29.55 20.12 6.44
C GLU A 142 -29.26 20.60 5.01
N LEU A 143 -30.29 21.07 4.29
CA LEU A 143 -30.12 21.63 2.95
C LEU A 143 -29.25 22.90 2.96
N GLU A 144 -29.41 23.78 3.96
CA GLU A 144 -28.55 24.96 4.10
C GLU A 144 -27.08 24.60 4.31
N ASP A 145 -26.82 23.53 5.06
CA ASP A 145 -25.47 23.00 5.25
C ASP A 145 -24.90 22.40 3.96
N MET A 146 -25.70 21.66 3.18
CA MET A 146 -25.29 21.10 1.88
C MET A 146 -25.06 22.15 0.79
N LEU A 147 -25.70 23.32 0.89
CA LEU A 147 -25.53 24.44 -0.06
C LEU A 147 -24.21 25.20 0.15
N LYS A 148 -23.55 25.02 1.30
CA LYS A 148 -22.21 25.56 1.57
C LYS A 148 -21.23 24.82 0.67
N GLU A 149 -20.54 25.56 -0.20
CA GLU A 149 -19.57 24.95 -1.11
C GLU A 149 -18.42 24.34 -0.31
N ILE A 150 -18.24 23.03 -0.45
CA ILE A 150 -17.02 22.35 -0.02
C ILE A 150 -15.93 22.72 -1.03
N ASP A 151 -15.20 23.79 -0.73
CA ASP A 151 -14.03 24.17 -1.52
C ASP A 151 -12.92 23.12 -1.35
N ALA A 152 -12.25 22.71 -2.43
CA ALA A 152 -11.10 21.80 -2.35
C ALA A 152 -10.00 22.38 -1.44
N SER A 153 -9.92 23.71 -1.38
CA SER A 153 -9.07 24.47 -0.47
C SER A 153 -9.40 24.25 1.01
N TYR A 154 -10.62 23.80 1.36
CA TYR A 154 -10.98 23.39 2.73
C TYR A 154 -10.34 22.05 3.08
N ILE A 155 -10.32 21.09 2.16
CA ILE A 155 -9.66 19.79 2.36
C ILE A 155 -8.15 19.99 2.49
N GLU A 156 -7.53 20.75 1.59
CA GLU A 156 -6.09 21.06 1.65
C GLU A 156 -5.71 21.75 2.96
N ARG A 157 -6.46 22.78 3.38
CA ARG A 157 -6.25 23.44 4.68
C ARG A 157 -6.50 22.53 5.87
N SER A 158 -7.45 21.60 5.78
CA SER A 158 -7.73 20.63 6.86
C SER A 158 -6.64 19.57 6.98
N LEU A 159 -6.09 19.11 5.85
CA LEU A 159 -4.96 18.18 5.80
C LEU A 159 -3.68 18.86 6.29
N GLU A 160 -3.39 20.08 5.83
CA GLU A 160 -2.26 20.88 6.29
C GLU A 160 -2.34 21.17 7.80
N LYS A 161 -3.53 21.52 8.31
CA LYS A 161 -3.76 21.65 9.76
C LYS A 161 -3.51 20.35 10.50
N GLN A 162 -3.95 19.21 9.98
CA GLN A 162 -3.73 17.92 10.65
C GLN A 162 -2.25 17.52 10.65
N LEU A 163 -1.53 17.75 9.55
CA LEU A 163 -0.09 17.48 9.44
C LEU A 163 0.72 18.40 10.37
N THR A 164 0.40 19.70 10.42
CA THR A 164 1.05 20.68 11.30
C THR A 164 0.66 20.53 12.77
N THR A 165 -0.53 20.01 13.09
CA THR A 165 -0.97 19.82 14.49
C THR A 165 -0.49 18.50 15.09
N LYS A 166 -0.40 17.41 14.31
CA LYS A 166 0.13 16.12 14.80
C LYS A 166 1.65 16.08 14.87
N SER A 167 2.37 16.75 13.96
CA SER A 167 3.84 16.78 13.95
C SER A 167 4.49 17.26 15.28
N PRO A 168 4.07 18.38 15.90
CA PRO A 168 4.69 18.83 17.15
C PRO A 168 4.38 17.90 18.33
N LYS A 169 3.19 17.27 18.36
CA LYS A 169 2.86 16.27 19.39
C LYS A 169 3.62 14.96 19.20
N LEU A 170 3.83 14.50 17.96
CA LEU A 170 4.65 13.32 17.68
C LEU A 170 6.11 13.57 18.08
N VAL A 171 6.68 14.71 17.68
CA VAL A 171 8.03 15.12 18.05
C VAL A 171 8.16 15.22 19.56
N GLU A 172 7.22 15.87 20.26
CA GLU A 172 7.26 15.96 21.72
C GLU A 172 7.13 14.59 22.41
N SER A 173 6.27 13.70 21.90
CA SER A 173 6.08 12.35 22.45
C SER A 173 7.27 11.41 22.23
N VAL A 174 8.06 11.63 21.18
CA VAL A 174 9.26 10.83 20.86
C VAL A 174 10.51 11.44 21.51
N THR A 175 10.63 12.77 21.53
CA THR A 175 11.79 13.47 22.10
C THR A 175 11.84 13.40 23.61
N LYS A 176 10.71 13.53 24.33
CA LYS A 176 10.71 13.48 25.81
C LYS A 176 11.27 12.17 26.38
N PRO A 177 10.85 10.98 25.93
CA PRO A 177 11.42 9.72 26.40
C PRO A 177 12.90 9.57 26.03
N ILE A 178 13.30 9.97 24.81
CA ILE A 178 14.71 9.84 24.36
C ILE A 178 15.64 10.73 25.18
N MET A 179 15.25 11.99 25.48
CA MET A 179 16.05 12.86 26.35
C MET A 179 16.17 12.29 27.77
N LYS A 180 15.07 11.74 28.31
CA LYS A 180 15.07 11.11 29.64
C LYS A 180 16.03 9.90 29.69
N VAL A 181 16.03 9.06 28.66
CA VAL A 181 16.98 7.95 28.55
C VAL A 181 18.42 8.45 28.43
N GLY A 182 18.66 9.52 27.67
CA GLY A 182 19.97 10.15 27.57
C GLY A 182 20.51 10.66 28.92
N GLU A 183 19.67 11.36 29.69
CA GLU A 183 20.00 11.82 31.04
C GLU A 183 20.26 10.65 32.01
N GLU A 184 19.47 9.58 31.91
CA GLU A 184 19.63 8.39 32.74
C GLU A 184 20.92 7.63 32.42
N VAL A 185 21.27 7.51 31.14
CA VAL A 185 22.54 6.93 30.68
C VAL A 185 23.74 7.79 31.10
N GLU A 186 23.66 9.11 30.99
CA GLU A 186 24.74 10.01 31.46
C GLU A 186 24.95 9.89 32.97
N LYS A 187 23.86 9.79 33.73
CA LYS A 187 23.90 9.61 35.19
C LYS A 187 24.50 8.27 35.57
N VAL A 188 24.10 7.19 34.92
CA VAL A 188 24.67 5.84 35.12
C VAL A 188 26.14 5.81 34.73
N THR A 189 26.52 6.49 33.64
CA THR A 189 27.93 6.56 33.19
C THR A 189 28.80 7.28 34.22
N LYS A 190 28.33 8.41 34.79
CA LYS A 190 29.03 9.13 35.86
C LYS A 190 29.14 8.32 37.15
N GLU A 191 28.09 7.58 37.51
CA GLU A 191 28.12 6.67 38.67
C GLU A 191 29.12 5.52 38.47
N VAL A 192 29.14 4.92 37.28
CA VAL A 192 30.08 3.84 36.93
C VAL A 192 31.53 4.36 36.87
N GLU A 193 31.78 5.53 36.29
CA GLU A 193 33.10 6.17 36.25
C GLU A 193 33.63 6.45 37.66
N LYS A 194 32.76 6.94 38.56
CA LYS A 194 33.09 7.21 39.97
C LYS A 194 33.34 5.92 40.78
N ALA A 195 32.70 4.81 40.41
CA ALA A 195 32.89 3.51 41.06
C ALA A 195 34.15 2.76 40.58
N ILE A 196 34.57 2.97 39.33
CA ILE A 196 35.73 2.28 38.73
C ILE A 196 37.05 3.01 38.99
N LEU A 197 37.03 4.33 39.23
CA LEU A 197 38.22 5.12 39.62
C LEU A 197 38.12 5.64 41.07
N PRO A 198 38.34 4.79 42.10
CA PRO A 198 38.68 5.33 43.40
C PRO A 198 40.10 5.90 43.31
N LYS A 199 40.27 7.14 43.79
CA LYS A 199 41.59 7.74 44.00
C LYS A 199 42.54 6.82 44.75
#